data_AF-A0A0W7YBH8-F1
#
_entry.id   AF-A0A0W7YBH8-F1
#
_cell.length_a   1.000
_cell.length_b   1.000
_cell.length_c   1.000
_cell.angle_alpha   90.00
_cell.angle_beta   90.00
_cell.angle_gamma   90.00
#
_symmetry.space_group_name_H-M   'P 1'
#
loop_
_entity.id
_entity.type
_entity.pdbx_description
1 polymer ?
#
loop_
_entity_poly.entity_id
_entity_poly.type
_entity_poly.pdbx_seq_one_letter_code
_entity_poly.pdbx_strand_id
1 'polypeptide(L)'
;MKYAKKWTSLFLASAVTLSAVSIPQQEVEAAEVKKPTNVIMLVMDGSSNNAVTLSRWYKGEGLAMDEILSGAMRTYSAESAITDSAPAATALATGHKSNDKYVGVLPSVINSPGLAQIAQQDAFRPVANVLEGAKQKGKATGLISTSEIQHATPAGFSAHVNNRSQYGDIAEQQVYQNIDVVLGGGLESLSPGTTKNARQDGEDLIQVLKEKNYDLVQTRDELFKSQSSKIWGSFAPSALAYDLDRAKTRASEPTLAEMTNKAINTLKKDEDGFFLFVEGSKVDWAAHANDTIGIISDILSFDDAVKEAVNFAKEDGNTLVIAVTDHGNSGITMGNANTTNTYSSIPVSAYIDPLKKASMTVEGALSQLKEDRSNLKEVAALYGLDQLTKTELTKLKLSKDLGSEMVKMLANRANIGYTTGGHTGEDVFLYSFGPSKLTGLVENTDLAHTMAQFMGFDLNTLTNDLYVPATKAFTEKGFTTKIDLSDKENPTFIAQKADVMVKIPVNKNTMLYEQTSTNTVKTHTFDTINIYNGSEFYVSKKVLNAVK
;
A
#
# COMPACT_ATOMS: atom_id res chain seq x y z
N MET A 1 -58.44 -29.04 71.22
CA MET A 1 -59.75 -29.70 71.43
C MET A 1 -60.04 -30.53 70.17
N LYS A 2 -60.34 -31.83 70.37
CA LYS A 2 -60.79 -32.86 69.38
C LYS A 2 -59.75 -33.51 68.44
N TYR A 3 -59.30 -34.69 68.90
CA TYR A 3 -58.98 -35.96 68.21
C TYR A 3 -59.86 -36.24 66.97
N ALA A 4 -59.54 -37.10 65.98
CA ALA A 4 -58.82 -38.38 65.88
C ALA A 4 -58.62 -38.68 64.36
N LYS A 5 -57.80 -39.62 63.85
CA LYS A 5 -57.75 -41.07 64.06
C LYS A 5 -56.49 -41.65 63.37
N LYS A 6 -55.99 -42.74 63.95
CA LYS A 6 -54.92 -43.64 63.50
C LYS A 6 -55.17 -44.21 62.09
N TRP A 7 -54.12 -44.69 61.42
CA TRP A 7 -53.88 -46.13 61.13
C TRP A 7 -52.47 -46.33 60.57
N THR A 8 -51.79 -47.33 61.12
CA THR A 8 -50.50 -47.91 60.76
C THR A 8 -50.64 -48.91 59.62
N SER A 9 -49.69 -48.96 58.68
CA SER A 9 -49.29 -50.22 58.01
C SER A 9 -47.98 -50.05 57.23
N LEU A 10 -46.98 -50.85 57.63
CA LEU A 10 -45.78 -51.25 56.87
C LEU A 10 -46.14 -51.78 55.47
N PHE A 11 -45.31 -51.50 54.45
CA PHE A 11 -44.99 -52.42 53.33
C PHE A 11 -43.65 -51.95 52.70
N LEU A 12 -42.56 -52.67 52.98
CA LEU A 12 -41.92 -53.70 52.12
C LEU A 12 -41.20 -53.12 50.90
N ALA A 13 -39.86 -53.10 50.99
CA ALA A 13 -38.95 -52.70 49.93
C ALA A 13 -38.80 -53.84 48.91
N SER A 14 -38.95 -53.50 47.63
CA SER A 14 -38.55 -54.32 46.50
C SER A 14 -37.67 -53.47 45.59
N ALA A 15 -36.37 -53.75 45.59
CA ALA A 15 -35.39 -53.10 44.72
C ALA A 15 -35.51 -53.67 43.30
N VAL A 16 -35.80 -52.80 42.34
CA VAL A 16 -35.73 -53.11 40.90
C VAL A 16 -34.42 -52.51 40.39
N THR A 17 -33.49 -53.37 40.01
CA THR A 17 -32.28 -52.98 39.27
C THR A 17 -32.64 -52.72 37.82
N LEU A 18 -32.70 -51.45 37.41
CA LEU A 18 -32.69 -51.06 35.99
C LEU A 18 -31.25 -51.09 35.48
N SER A 19 -30.95 -52.05 34.62
CA SER A 19 -29.77 -52.04 33.77
C SER A 19 -29.96 -51.00 32.66
N ALA A 20 -29.30 -49.85 32.79
CA ALA A 20 -29.22 -48.83 31.74
C ALA A 20 -28.22 -49.26 30.68
N VAL A 21 -28.70 -49.47 29.45
CA VAL A 21 -27.86 -49.62 28.26
C VAL A 21 -27.35 -48.23 27.88
N SER A 22 -26.08 -47.95 28.17
CA SER A 22 -25.40 -46.73 27.72
C SER A 22 -25.05 -46.86 26.23
N ILE A 23 -25.81 -46.16 25.39
CA ILE A 23 -25.43 -45.92 23.99
C ILE A 23 -24.32 -44.86 24.02
N PRO A 24 -23.14 -45.11 23.44
CA PRO A 24 -22.10 -44.08 23.34
C PRO A 24 -22.60 -42.99 22.40
N GLN A 25 -22.90 -41.82 22.95
CA GLN A 25 -23.13 -40.60 22.19
C GLN A 25 -21.76 -40.15 21.68
N GLN A 26 -21.50 -40.32 20.38
CA GLN A 26 -20.42 -39.60 19.72
C GLN A 26 -20.73 -38.11 19.85
N GLU A 27 -20.02 -37.42 20.75
CA GLU A 27 -19.87 -35.97 20.64
C GLU A 27 -19.13 -35.71 19.33
N VAL A 28 -19.91 -35.36 18.31
CA VAL A 28 -19.36 -34.71 17.12
C VAL A 28 -18.93 -33.33 17.58
N GLU A 29 -17.66 -33.20 17.93
CA GLU A 29 -17.01 -31.90 18.10
C GLU A 29 -17.19 -31.17 16.76
N ALA A 30 -18.09 -30.19 16.73
CA ALA A 30 -18.25 -29.35 15.55
C ALA A 30 -16.88 -28.73 15.28
N ALA A 31 -16.28 -29.05 14.14
CA ALA A 31 -15.04 -28.41 13.72
C ALA A 31 -15.24 -26.90 13.85
N GLU A 32 -14.44 -26.24 14.68
CA GLU A 32 -14.39 -24.78 14.70
C GLU A 32 -14.13 -24.35 13.26
N VAL A 33 -15.13 -23.77 12.61
CA VAL A 33 -14.97 -23.21 11.27
C VAL A 33 -14.07 -22.00 11.45
N LYS A 34 -12.76 -22.22 11.30
CA LYS A 34 -11.76 -21.16 11.41
C LYS A 34 -11.99 -20.19 10.27
N LYS A 35 -12.58 -19.04 10.58
CA LYS A 35 -12.88 -18.00 9.61
C LYS A 35 -11.57 -17.53 8.95
N PRO A 36 -11.52 -17.30 7.62
CA PRO A 36 -10.34 -16.74 6.98
C PRO A 36 -9.93 -15.42 7.62
N THR A 37 -8.63 -15.18 7.76
CA THR A 37 -8.10 -13.92 8.29
C THR A 37 -7.77 -12.99 7.13
N ASN A 38 -8.36 -11.80 7.14
CA ASN A 38 -8.13 -10.78 6.11
C ASN A 38 -7.41 -9.58 6.70
N VAL A 39 -6.51 -8.97 5.93
CA VAL A 39 -5.85 -7.71 6.29
C VAL A 39 -6.08 -6.70 5.19
N ILE A 40 -6.55 -5.51 5.55
CA ILE A 40 -6.63 -4.35 4.67
C ILE A 40 -5.75 -3.24 5.25
N MET A 41 -4.65 -2.95 4.56
CA MET A 41 -3.72 -1.88 4.91
C MET A 41 -3.96 -0.69 3.99
N LEU A 42 -4.34 0.45 4.54
CA LEU A 42 -4.56 1.69 3.81
C LEU A 42 -3.50 2.73 4.17
N VAL A 43 -2.86 3.33 3.16
CA VAL A 43 -1.87 4.40 3.34
C VAL A 43 -2.33 5.66 2.60
N MET A 44 -2.48 6.74 3.34
CA MET A 44 -2.69 8.08 2.82
C MET A 44 -1.32 8.75 2.72
N ASP A 45 -0.68 8.72 1.54
CA ASP A 45 0.70 9.19 1.37
C ASP A 45 0.81 10.68 1.76
N GLY A 46 1.77 11.03 2.61
CA GLY A 46 2.18 12.40 2.91
C GLY A 46 1.13 13.33 3.53
N SER A 47 0.53 12.95 4.66
CA SER A 47 -0.53 13.73 5.30
C SER A 47 -0.20 14.15 6.74
N SER A 48 -0.15 15.46 6.99
CA SER A 48 -0.10 15.96 8.38
C SER A 48 -1.44 15.72 9.10
N ASN A 49 -1.41 15.47 10.42
CA ASN A 49 -2.64 15.37 11.26
C ASN A 49 -3.56 16.62 11.16
N ASN A 50 -2.96 17.79 10.95
CA ASN A 50 -3.68 19.05 10.74
C ASN A 50 -4.45 19.07 9.41
N ALA A 51 -3.95 18.40 8.37
CA ALA A 51 -4.64 18.27 7.09
C ALA A 51 -5.96 17.50 7.27
N VAL A 52 -5.91 16.38 7.99
CA VAL A 52 -7.11 15.58 8.33
C VAL A 52 -8.11 16.42 9.14
N THR A 53 -7.62 17.20 10.10
CA THR A 53 -8.46 18.11 10.89
C THR A 53 -9.11 19.19 10.04
N LEU A 54 -8.38 19.79 9.10
CA LEU A 54 -8.94 20.75 8.16
C LEU A 54 -9.99 20.10 7.25
N SER A 55 -9.76 18.87 6.78
CA SER A 55 -10.73 18.11 5.98
C SER A 55 -12.04 17.85 6.73
N ARG A 56 -12.00 17.58 8.05
CA ARG A 56 -13.23 17.50 8.88
C ARG A 56 -14.02 18.81 8.85
N TRP A 57 -13.34 19.94 9.10
CA TRP A 57 -14.00 21.26 9.08
C TRP A 57 -14.55 21.61 7.70
N TYR A 58 -13.82 21.23 6.64
CA TYR A 58 -14.28 21.41 5.28
C TYR A 58 -15.50 20.55 4.97
N LYS A 59 -15.51 19.28 5.38
CA LYS A 59 -16.64 18.36 5.19
C LYS A 59 -17.87 18.80 5.98
N GLY A 60 -17.67 19.32 7.19
CA GLY A 60 -18.74 19.73 8.11
C GLY A 60 -19.27 18.61 9.01
N GLU A 61 -18.66 17.43 8.96
CA GLU A 61 -19.00 16.24 9.74
C GLU A 61 -17.76 15.36 9.96
N GLY A 62 -17.92 14.26 10.71
CA GLY A 62 -16.84 13.31 10.97
C GLY A 62 -16.37 12.54 9.73
N LEU A 63 -15.15 12.04 9.81
CA LEU A 63 -14.56 11.12 8.83
C LEU A 63 -14.83 9.67 9.24
N ALA A 64 -14.92 8.74 8.29
CA ALA A 64 -15.00 7.31 8.59
C ALA A 64 -13.76 6.84 9.37
N MET A 65 -12.60 7.43 9.10
CA MET A 65 -11.38 7.24 9.91
C MET A 65 -11.57 7.57 11.40
N ASP A 66 -12.43 8.52 11.76
CA ASP A 66 -12.62 8.92 13.16
C ASP A 66 -13.19 7.79 14.03
N GLU A 67 -13.98 6.89 13.44
CA GLU A 67 -14.57 5.74 14.13
C GLU A 67 -13.51 4.73 14.58
N ILE A 68 -12.34 4.73 13.92
CA ILE A 68 -11.29 3.72 14.09
C ILE A 68 -9.97 4.34 14.55
N LEU A 69 -9.94 5.62 14.92
CA LEU A 69 -8.77 6.27 15.52
C LEU A 69 -8.38 5.56 16.82
N SER A 70 -7.14 5.08 16.90
CA SER A 70 -6.68 4.22 17.98
C SER A 70 -5.35 4.65 18.62
N GLY A 71 -4.64 5.60 18.02
CA GLY A 71 -3.39 6.10 18.59
C GLY A 71 -2.57 6.95 17.62
N ALA A 72 -1.25 6.78 17.69
CA ALA A 72 -0.30 7.46 16.82
C ALA A 72 0.85 6.52 16.39
N MET A 73 1.54 6.86 15.32
CA MET A 73 2.62 6.08 14.72
C MET A 73 3.83 6.98 14.45
N ARG A 74 5.03 6.46 14.76
CA ARG A 74 6.31 7.07 14.40
C ARG A 74 6.75 6.67 13.01
N THR A 75 7.28 7.64 12.26
CA THR A 75 7.51 7.52 10.81
C THR A 75 8.99 7.58 10.39
N TYR A 76 9.92 7.96 11.28
CA TYR A 76 11.34 8.14 10.97
C TYR A 76 12.01 6.93 10.25
N SER A 77 13.03 7.19 9.43
CA SER A 77 13.80 6.19 8.67
C SER A 77 15.05 5.71 9.43
N ALA A 78 15.85 4.82 8.83
CA ALA A 78 17.08 4.33 9.46
C ALA A 78 18.15 5.43 9.66
N GLU A 79 18.14 6.48 8.85
CA GLU A 79 19.15 7.54 8.82
C GLU A 79 18.62 8.96 9.08
N SER A 80 17.30 9.16 9.11
CA SER A 80 16.68 10.48 9.19
C SER A 80 15.44 10.50 10.09
N ALA A 81 15.25 11.61 10.81
CA ALA A 81 14.02 11.88 11.57
C ALA A 81 12.80 12.17 10.65
N ILE A 82 13.04 12.50 9.39
CA ILE A 82 12.03 12.73 8.36
C ILE A 82 12.25 11.68 7.28
N THR A 83 11.29 10.78 7.11
CA THR A 83 11.37 9.68 6.15
C THR A 83 10.93 10.14 4.75
N ASP A 84 11.44 9.44 3.73
CA ASP A 84 10.84 9.36 2.40
C ASP A 84 9.76 8.25 2.37
N SER A 85 8.88 8.23 1.35
CA SER A 85 7.82 7.21 1.21
C SER A 85 8.39 5.79 1.04
N ALA A 86 9.52 5.64 0.34
CA ALA A 86 10.15 4.32 0.11
C ALA A 86 10.60 3.62 1.41
N PRO A 87 11.41 4.25 2.29
CA PRO A 87 11.73 3.65 3.58
C PRO A 87 10.55 3.53 4.53
N ALA A 88 9.56 4.43 4.45
CA ALA A 88 8.34 4.34 5.25
C ALA A 88 7.51 3.13 4.87
N ALA A 89 7.25 2.93 3.58
CA ALA A 89 6.54 1.78 3.05
C ALA A 89 7.31 0.48 3.31
N THR A 90 8.64 0.48 3.18
CA THR A 90 9.47 -0.67 3.56
C THR A 90 9.28 -1.03 5.03
N ALA A 91 9.24 -0.06 5.94
CA ALA A 91 8.98 -0.33 7.36
C ALA A 91 7.58 -0.89 7.60
N LEU A 92 6.56 -0.29 6.99
CA LEU A 92 5.15 -0.72 7.08
C LEU A 92 4.92 -2.13 6.53
N ALA A 93 5.71 -2.54 5.54
CA ALA A 93 5.53 -3.81 4.83
C ALA A 93 6.40 -4.95 5.38
N THR A 94 7.59 -4.64 5.93
CA THR A 94 8.62 -5.65 6.25
C THR A 94 9.00 -5.71 7.73
N GLY A 95 8.64 -4.69 8.51
CA GLY A 95 9.08 -4.57 9.91
C GLY A 95 10.52 -4.08 10.06
N HIS A 96 11.19 -3.69 8.97
CA HIS A 96 12.53 -3.14 9.00
C HIS A 96 12.56 -1.67 8.56
N LYS A 97 13.21 -0.81 9.37
CA LYS A 97 13.57 0.54 8.93
C LYS A 97 14.55 0.44 7.76
N SER A 98 14.42 1.33 6.79
CA SER A 98 15.31 1.38 5.61
C SER A 98 15.80 2.81 5.34
N ASN A 99 16.56 2.98 4.26
CA ASN A 99 17.10 4.27 3.83
C ASN A 99 16.27 4.94 2.72
N ASP A 100 16.49 6.24 2.55
CA ASP A 100 15.93 7.07 1.48
C ASP A 100 16.02 6.35 0.12
N LYS A 101 14.91 6.35 -0.61
CA LYS A 101 14.69 5.65 -1.89
C LYS A 101 14.73 4.12 -1.84
N TYR A 102 15.10 3.46 -0.74
CA TYR A 102 15.21 2.00 -0.72
C TYR A 102 13.83 1.35 -0.57
N VAL A 103 13.57 0.32 -1.36
CA VAL A 103 12.28 -0.39 -1.39
C VAL A 103 12.54 -1.85 -1.04
N GLY A 104 11.93 -2.34 0.04
CA GLY A 104 11.95 -3.78 0.40
C GLY A 104 13.33 -4.35 0.74
N VAL A 105 14.33 -3.50 1.06
CA VAL A 105 15.71 -3.91 1.37
C VAL A 105 16.20 -3.29 2.68
N LEU A 106 17.16 -3.96 3.32
CA LEU A 106 17.81 -3.47 4.54
C LEU A 106 18.67 -2.21 4.29
N PRO A 107 18.80 -1.33 5.31
CA PRO A 107 19.54 -0.08 5.19
C PRO A 107 21.04 -0.32 5.02
N SER A 108 21.73 0.56 4.30
CA SER A 108 23.19 0.59 4.25
C SER A 108 23.81 1.46 5.36
N VAL A 109 23.02 2.38 5.93
CA VAL A 109 23.45 3.30 7.00
C VAL A 109 22.36 3.40 8.07
N ILE A 110 22.76 3.39 9.34
CA ILE A 110 21.85 3.55 10.48
C ILE A 110 22.37 4.67 11.39
N ASN A 111 21.73 5.84 11.32
CA ASN A 111 22.06 7.02 12.12
C ASN A 111 20.95 7.39 13.13
N SER A 112 19.73 6.87 12.94
CA SER A 112 18.62 7.16 13.84
C SER A 112 18.84 6.53 15.22
N PRO A 113 18.69 7.29 16.32
CA PRO A 113 18.96 6.79 17.67
C PRO A 113 18.10 5.58 18.04
N GLY A 114 18.69 4.64 18.79
CA GLY A 114 17.97 3.47 19.32
C GLY A 114 17.79 2.30 18.35
N LEU A 115 18.19 2.45 17.09
CA LEU A 115 18.18 1.34 16.13
C LEU A 115 19.41 0.45 16.27
N ALA A 116 19.20 -0.86 16.21
CA ALA A 116 20.29 -1.84 16.16
C ALA A 116 21.03 -1.72 14.82
N GLN A 117 22.37 -1.78 14.88
CA GLN A 117 23.20 -1.83 13.68
C GLN A 117 23.01 -3.17 12.96
N ILE A 118 23.05 -3.16 11.63
CA ILE A 118 23.11 -4.39 10.84
C ILE A 118 24.54 -4.68 10.40
N ALA A 119 24.81 -5.93 10.01
CA ALA A 119 26.11 -6.28 9.49
C ALA A 119 26.31 -5.65 8.10
N GLN A 120 27.53 -5.20 7.80
CA GLN A 120 27.82 -4.49 6.55
C GLN A 120 27.46 -5.32 5.29
N GLN A 121 27.61 -6.65 5.38
CA GLN A 121 27.24 -7.56 4.30
C GLN A 121 25.73 -7.72 4.08
N ASP A 122 24.90 -7.30 5.05
CA ASP A 122 23.43 -7.33 4.94
C ASP A 122 22.87 -6.02 4.37
N ALA A 123 23.70 -5.02 4.08
CA ALA A 123 23.27 -3.81 3.37
C ALA A 123 22.61 -4.19 2.04
N PHE A 124 21.46 -3.59 1.71
CA PHE A 124 20.66 -3.89 0.52
C PHE A 124 20.14 -5.33 0.43
N ARG A 125 20.23 -6.13 1.51
CA ARG A 125 19.63 -7.46 1.51
C ARG A 125 18.09 -7.32 1.41
N PRO A 126 17.43 -8.00 0.47
CA PRO A 126 15.97 -8.02 0.42
C PRO A 126 15.38 -8.70 1.66
N VAL A 127 14.27 -8.15 2.12
CA VAL A 127 13.50 -8.62 3.28
C VAL A 127 12.05 -8.83 2.88
N ALA A 128 11.44 -9.89 3.41
CA ALA A 128 10.10 -10.29 3.00
C ALA A 128 9.07 -9.25 3.44
N ASN A 129 8.10 -8.99 2.58
CA ASN A 129 6.96 -8.14 2.90
C ASN A 129 5.70 -8.97 3.25
N VAL A 130 4.72 -8.32 3.86
CA VAL A 130 3.45 -8.95 4.27
C VAL A 130 2.63 -9.50 3.10
N LEU A 131 2.73 -8.91 1.89
CA LEU A 131 2.04 -9.42 0.70
C LEU A 131 2.62 -10.78 0.28
N GLU A 132 3.94 -10.89 0.23
CA GLU A 132 4.63 -12.16 -0.03
C GLU A 132 4.29 -13.21 1.05
N GLY A 133 4.25 -12.81 2.31
CA GLY A 133 3.85 -13.69 3.40
C GLY A 133 2.41 -14.20 3.27
N ALA A 134 1.48 -13.33 2.90
CA ALA A 134 0.10 -13.71 2.60
C ALA A 134 0.05 -14.73 1.46
N LYS A 135 0.77 -14.46 0.36
CA LYS A 135 0.88 -15.37 -0.79
C LYS A 135 1.44 -16.74 -0.40
N GLN A 136 2.51 -16.78 0.41
CA GLN A 136 3.11 -18.03 0.90
C GLN A 136 2.19 -18.80 1.84
N LYS A 137 1.12 -18.17 2.36
CA LYS A 137 0.05 -18.82 3.13
C LYS A 137 -1.17 -19.20 2.30
N GLY A 138 -1.10 -19.10 0.98
CA GLY A 138 -2.20 -19.44 0.06
C GLY A 138 -3.25 -18.35 -0.10
N LYS A 139 -3.10 -17.22 0.59
CA LYS A 139 -4.08 -16.14 0.59
C LYS A 139 -4.02 -15.33 -0.70
N ALA A 140 -5.17 -14.83 -1.14
CA ALA A 140 -5.23 -13.87 -2.24
C ALA A 140 -4.58 -12.53 -1.85
N THR A 141 -4.07 -11.82 -2.85
CA THR A 141 -3.29 -10.59 -2.66
C THR A 141 -3.74 -9.47 -3.58
N GLY A 142 -3.82 -8.25 -3.04
CA GLY A 142 -4.21 -7.06 -3.79
C GLY A 142 -3.34 -5.85 -3.53
N LEU A 143 -3.18 -5.01 -4.56
CA LEU A 143 -2.37 -3.80 -4.56
C LEU A 143 -3.12 -2.67 -5.30
N ILE A 144 -3.46 -1.58 -4.61
CA ILE A 144 -4.18 -0.44 -5.18
C ILE A 144 -3.41 0.85 -4.94
N SER A 145 -3.34 1.72 -5.94
CA SER A 145 -2.77 3.07 -5.83
C SER A 145 -3.48 4.05 -6.75
N THR A 146 -3.66 5.29 -6.29
CA THR A 146 -4.07 6.40 -7.18
C THR A 146 -2.92 6.96 -8.01
N SER A 147 -1.67 6.61 -7.70
CA SER A 147 -0.49 6.89 -8.52
C SER A 147 -0.14 5.69 -9.42
N GLU A 148 1.04 5.70 -10.02
CA GLU A 148 1.60 4.50 -10.63
C GLU A 148 1.74 3.38 -9.61
N ILE A 149 1.35 2.16 -9.97
CA ILE A 149 1.55 1.00 -9.10
C ILE A 149 3.05 0.77 -8.80
N GLN A 150 3.95 1.26 -9.64
CA GLN A 150 5.41 1.19 -9.44
C GLN A 150 5.95 2.27 -8.49
N HIS A 151 5.11 3.22 -8.04
CA HIS A 151 5.53 4.24 -7.09
C HIS A 151 5.97 3.62 -5.76
N ALA A 152 6.72 4.36 -4.95
CA ALA A 152 7.45 3.77 -3.82
C ALA A 152 6.58 3.07 -2.79
N THR A 153 5.43 3.65 -2.46
CA THR A 153 4.56 3.13 -1.41
C THR A 153 3.97 1.78 -1.78
N PRO A 154 3.30 1.60 -2.95
CA PRO A 154 2.89 0.26 -3.38
C PRO A 154 4.10 -0.66 -3.62
N ALA A 155 5.21 -0.14 -4.15
CA ALA A 155 6.42 -0.94 -4.36
C ALA A 155 6.99 -1.51 -3.05
N GLY A 156 6.91 -0.80 -1.92
CA GLY A 156 7.37 -1.29 -0.60
C GLY A 156 6.66 -2.58 -0.15
N PHE A 157 5.44 -2.80 -0.63
CA PHE A 157 4.65 -4.01 -0.39
C PHE A 157 4.79 -5.06 -1.49
N SER A 158 5.55 -4.80 -2.56
CA SER A 158 5.52 -5.67 -3.75
C SER A 158 6.86 -5.82 -4.49
N ALA A 159 7.94 -5.18 -4.05
CA ALA A 159 9.21 -5.17 -4.77
C ALA A 159 10.40 -4.94 -3.85
N HIS A 160 11.60 -5.20 -4.39
CA HIS A 160 12.89 -5.06 -3.72
C HIS A 160 13.87 -4.41 -4.67
N VAL A 161 14.19 -3.14 -4.41
CA VAL A 161 15.14 -2.36 -5.21
C VAL A 161 15.91 -1.37 -4.35
N ASN A 162 17.16 -1.11 -4.72
CA ASN A 162 18.02 -0.15 -4.00
C ASN A 162 17.63 1.31 -4.26
N ASN A 163 16.71 1.57 -5.19
CA ASN A 163 16.24 2.90 -5.53
C ASN A 163 14.84 2.84 -6.16
N ARG A 164 13.89 3.57 -5.57
CA ARG A 164 12.49 3.72 -6.02
C ARG A 164 12.34 4.22 -7.46
N SER A 165 13.37 4.79 -8.08
CA SER A 165 13.33 5.19 -9.48
C SER A 165 13.47 4.04 -10.47
N GLN A 166 13.78 2.82 -10.03
CA GLN A 166 13.91 1.63 -10.88
C GLN A 166 12.52 1.06 -11.26
N TYR A 167 11.70 1.86 -11.92
CA TYR A 167 10.32 1.50 -12.29
C TYR A 167 10.25 0.26 -13.17
N GLY A 168 11.25 0.02 -14.03
CA GLY A 168 11.33 -1.18 -14.86
C GLY A 168 11.42 -2.45 -14.02
N ASP A 169 12.37 -2.51 -13.08
CA ASP A 169 12.53 -3.64 -12.15
C ASP A 169 11.28 -3.82 -11.28
N ILE A 170 10.74 -2.73 -10.73
CA ILE A 170 9.54 -2.77 -9.90
C ILE A 170 8.35 -3.33 -10.67
N ALA A 171 8.10 -2.85 -11.89
CA ALA A 171 7.02 -3.34 -12.74
C ALA A 171 7.16 -4.83 -13.06
N GLU A 172 8.39 -5.27 -13.37
CA GLU A 172 8.68 -6.66 -13.65
C GLU A 172 8.41 -7.55 -12.43
N GLN A 173 8.95 -7.17 -11.27
CA GLN A 173 8.71 -7.87 -10.02
C GLN A 173 7.21 -7.97 -9.73
N GLN A 174 6.44 -6.88 -9.82
CA GLN A 174 4.99 -6.88 -9.57
C GLN A 174 4.22 -7.83 -10.49
N VAL A 175 4.56 -7.87 -11.79
CA VAL A 175 3.92 -8.78 -12.75
C VAL A 175 4.31 -10.24 -12.49
N TYR A 176 5.57 -10.50 -12.18
CA TYR A 176 6.07 -11.86 -11.92
C TYR A 176 5.75 -12.39 -10.51
N GLN A 177 5.44 -11.51 -9.55
CA GLN A 177 4.88 -11.86 -8.24
C GLN A 177 3.50 -12.51 -8.32
N ASN A 178 2.79 -12.38 -9.44
CA ASN A 178 1.44 -12.91 -9.65
C ASN A 178 0.41 -12.42 -8.60
N ILE A 179 0.38 -11.12 -8.30
CA ILE A 179 -0.61 -10.48 -7.41
C ILE A 179 -2.01 -10.61 -8.03
N ASP A 180 -3.04 -11.01 -7.29
CA ASP A 180 -4.34 -11.35 -7.87
C ASP A 180 -5.09 -10.12 -8.40
N VAL A 181 -5.09 -9.02 -7.65
CA VAL A 181 -5.74 -7.77 -8.05
C VAL A 181 -4.78 -6.60 -7.94
N VAL A 182 -4.46 -5.97 -9.07
CA VAL A 182 -3.61 -4.76 -9.12
C VAL A 182 -4.41 -3.64 -9.77
N LEU A 183 -4.60 -2.50 -9.13
CA LEU A 183 -5.46 -1.41 -9.64
C LEU A 183 -4.83 -0.04 -9.42
N GLY A 184 -4.44 0.64 -10.50
CA GLY A 184 -3.92 2.01 -10.40
C GLY A 184 -3.51 2.61 -11.73
N GLY A 185 -2.53 3.51 -11.68
CA GLY A 185 -1.89 4.10 -12.86
C GLY A 185 -0.68 3.30 -13.33
N GLY A 186 0.18 3.93 -14.13
CA GLY A 186 1.50 3.41 -14.49
C GLY A 186 1.54 2.50 -15.71
N LEU A 187 0.57 2.64 -16.64
CA LEU A 187 0.54 1.85 -17.88
C LEU A 187 1.84 1.97 -18.69
N GLU A 188 2.49 3.14 -18.68
CA GLU A 188 3.73 3.35 -19.43
C GLU A 188 4.87 2.44 -18.99
N SER A 189 4.89 2.02 -17.72
CA SER A 189 5.95 1.16 -17.16
C SER A 189 5.80 -0.32 -17.49
N LEU A 190 4.72 -0.71 -18.17
CA LEU A 190 4.48 -2.11 -18.54
C LEU A 190 5.03 -2.47 -19.92
N SER A 191 5.37 -1.51 -20.76
CA SER A 191 5.78 -1.77 -22.14
C SER A 191 7.07 -1.04 -22.53
N PRO A 192 7.81 -1.54 -23.54
CA PRO A 192 8.96 -0.84 -24.08
C PRO A 192 8.55 0.49 -24.71
N GLY A 193 9.40 1.51 -24.59
CA GLY A 193 9.09 2.82 -25.14
C GLY A 193 10.14 3.87 -24.83
N THR A 194 9.80 5.12 -25.14
CA THR A 194 10.68 6.29 -24.99
C THR A 194 10.23 7.27 -23.92
N THR A 195 9.11 7.00 -23.24
CA THR A 195 8.69 7.83 -22.11
C THR A 195 9.63 7.60 -20.92
N LYS A 196 9.60 8.53 -19.95
CA LYS A 196 10.51 8.53 -18.79
C LYS A 196 10.52 7.19 -18.04
N ASN A 197 9.34 6.58 -17.89
CA ASN A 197 9.17 5.37 -17.09
C ASN A 197 8.93 4.11 -17.94
N ALA A 198 9.10 4.20 -19.26
CA ALA A 198 8.95 3.05 -20.16
C ALA A 198 10.08 2.04 -19.97
N ARG A 199 9.80 0.76 -20.26
CA ARG A 199 10.80 -0.31 -20.15
C ARG A 199 11.94 -0.12 -21.16
N GLN A 200 13.17 -0.31 -20.69
CA GLN A 200 14.38 -0.15 -21.48
C GLN A 200 15.01 -1.49 -21.91
N ASP A 201 14.56 -2.59 -21.32
CA ASP A 201 15.05 -3.96 -21.54
C ASP A 201 14.38 -4.66 -22.74
N GLY A 202 13.33 -4.07 -23.30
CA GLY A 202 12.58 -4.59 -24.44
C GLY A 202 11.50 -5.62 -24.11
N GLU A 203 11.30 -5.98 -22.84
CA GLU A 203 10.20 -6.89 -22.44
C GLU A 203 8.86 -6.16 -22.44
N ASP A 204 7.81 -6.80 -22.97
CA ASP A 204 6.43 -6.28 -22.93
C ASP A 204 5.62 -7.02 -21.87
N LEU A 205 5.53 -6.42 -20.68
CA LEU A 205 4.81 -7.01 -19.54
C LEU A 205 3.29 -7.07 -19.79
N ILE A 206 2.75 -6.29 -20.71
CA ILE A 206 1.34 -6.45 -21.12
C ILE A 206 1.11 -7.84 -21.74
N GLN A 207 2.07 -8.36 -22.50
CA GLN A 207 1.98 -9.74 -23.02
C GLN A 207 2.15 -10.76 -21.91
N VAL A 208 3.10 -10.54 -20.99
CA VAL A 208 3.30 -11.42 -19.82
C VAL A 208 2.02 -11.51 -18.98
N LEU A 209 1.31 -10.39 -18.77
CA LEU A 209 0.03 -10.37 -18.07
C LEU A 209 -1.03 -11.21 -18.79
N LYS A 210 -1.13 -11.12 -20.11
CA LYS A 210 -2.06 -11.95 -20.91
C LYS A 210 -1.71 -13.43 -20.81
N GLU A 211 -0.43 -13.78 -20.91
CA GLU A 211 0.06 -15.16 -20.76
C GLU A 211 -0.23 -15.71 -19.36
N LYS A 212 -0.21 -14.85 -18.34
CA LYS A 212 -0.58 -15.16 -16.95
C LYS A 212 -2.10 -15.11 -16.69
N ASN A 213 -2.92 -14.99 -17.73
CA ASN A 213 -4.39 -14.94 -17.70
C ASN A 213 -4.97 -13.80 -16.84
N TYR A 214 -4.32 -12.63 -16.83
CA TYR A 214 -4.92 -11.43 -16.27
C TYR A 214 -5.95 -10.84 -17.20
N ASP A 215 -7.04 -10.35 -16.62
CA ASP A 215 -7.92 -9.39 -17.28
C ASP A 215 -7.33 -7.99 -17.15
N LEU A 216 -6.79 -7.46 -18.25
CA LEU A 216 -6.23 -6.12 -18.31
C LEU A 216 -7.36 -5.13 -18.57
N VAL A 217 -7.67 -4.30 -17.57
CA VAL A 217 -8.71 -3.26 -17.63
C VAL A 217 -8.09 -1.87 -17.57
N GLN A 218 -8.59 -0.94 -18.38
CA GLN A 218 -8.06 0.42 -18.50
C GLN A 218 -9.12 1.49 -18.25
N THR A 219 -10.36 1.11 -17.99
CA THR A 219 -11.44 2.02 -17.62
C THR A 219 -12.27 1.51 -16.44
N ARG A 220 -12.98 2.42 -15.77
CA ARG A 220 -13.95 2.14 -14.73
C ARG A 220 -15.01 1.12 -15.17
N ASP A 221 -15.52 1.27 -16.39
CA ASP A 221 -16.54 0.37 -16.93
C ASP A 221 -16.01 -1.05 -17.18
N GLU A 222 -14.78 -1.18 -17.66
CA GLU A 222 -14.11 -2.48 -17.82
C GLU A 222 -13.86 -3.13 -16.46
N LEU A 223 -13.37 -2.37 -15.47
CA LEU A 223 -13.16 -2.84 -14.11
C LEU A 223 -14.45 -3.43 -13.50
N PHE A 224 -15.58 -2.75 -13.68
CA PHE A 224 -16.86 -3.22 -13.16
C PHE A 224 -17.41 -4.44 -13.90
N LYS A 225 -17.18 -4.54 -15.20
CA LYS A 225 -17.59 -5.70 -16.00
C LYS A 225 -16.76 -6.95 -15.69
N SER A 226 -15.48 -6.79 -15.36
CA SER A 226 -14.57 -7.91 -15.11
C SER A 226 -15.13 -8.87 -14.06
N GLN A 227 -15.11 -10.17 -14.35
CA GLN A 227 -15.45 -11.24 -13.39
C GLN A 227 -14.23 -12.11 -13.08
N SER A 228 -13.06 -11.73 -13.59
CA SER A 228 -11.80 -12.47 -13.39
C SER A 228 -11.40 -12.49 -11.91
N SER A 229 -10.77 -13.58 -11.47
CA SER A 229 -10.06 -13.62 -10.20
C SER A 229 -8.69 -12.94 -10.28
N LYS A 230 -8.18 -12.72 -11.49
CA LYS A 230 -6.91 -12.04 -11.76
C LYS A 230 -7.14 -10.78 -12.60
N ILE A 231 -7.02 -9.61 -12.00
CA ILE A 231 -7.32 -8.32 -12.61
C ILE A 231 -6.07 -7.43 -12.54
N TRP A 232 -5.69 -6.87 -13.68
CA TRP A 232 -4.70 -5.81 -13.75
C TRP A 232 -5.34 -4.55 -14.32
N GLY A 233 -5.55 -3.55 -13.47
CA GLY A 233 -6.10 -2.26 -13.79
C GLY A 233 -5.00 -1.22 -13.97
N SER A 234 -4.88 -0.67 -15.18
CA SER A 234 -3.98 0.44 -15.48
C SER A 234 -4.76 1.55 -16.17
N PHE A 235 -5.31 2.47 -15.36
CA PHE A 235 -6.32 3.45 -15.79
C PHE A 235 -5.74 4.75 -16.35
N ALA A 236 -4.43 4.95 -16.20
CA ALA A 236 -3.72 6.12 -16.70
C ALA A 236 -2.27 5.75 -17.10
N PRO A 237 -1.64 6.54 -18.01
CA PRO A 237 -0.23 6.36 -18.38
C PRO A 237 0.73 6.45 -17.18
N SER A 238 0.48 7.43 -16.31
CA SER A 238 1.17 7.69 -15.03
C SER A 238 0.09 7.64 -13.93
N ALA A 239 0.01 8.61 -13.02
CA ALA A 239 -1.03 8.67 -11.98
C ALA A 239 -2.44 8.99 -12.51
N LEU A 240 -3.45 8.63 -11.69
CA LEU A 240 -4.83 9.05 -11.89
C LEU A 240 -5.00 10.56 -11.61
N ALA A 241 -6.13 11.12 -12.02
CA ALA A 241 -6.53 12.48 -11.63
C ALA A 241 -6.73 12.59 -10.11
N TYR A 242 -6.57 13.82 -9.59
CA TYR A 242 -7.09 14.16 -8.26
C TYR A 242 -8.61 13.94 -8.22
N ASP A 243 -9.14 13.60 -7.05
CA ASP A 243 -10.54 13.19 -6.95
C ASP A 243 -11.54 14.28 -7.36
N LEU A 244 -11.30 15.51 -6.91
CA LEU A 244 -12.12 16.67 -7.27
C LEU A 244 -12.11 16.99 -8.77
N ASP A 245 -11.02 16.65 -9.47
CA ASP A 245 -10.87 16.95 -10.89
C ASP A 245 -11.40 15.83 -11.80
N ARG A 246 -11.39 14.59 -11.29
CA ARG A 246 -11.63 13.35 -12.05
C ARG A 246 -12.86 13.40 -12.93
N ALA A 247 -14.00 13.84 -12.40
CA ALA A 247 -15.25 13.89 -13.15
C ALA A 247 -15.20 14.80 -14.39
N LYS A 248 -14.36 15.85 -14.37
CA LYS A 248 -14.21 16.81 -15.48
C LYS A 248 -13.09 16.44 -16.43
N THR A 249 -11.99 15.89 -15.92
CA THR A 249 -10.76 15.68 -16.69
C THR A 249 -10.57 14.24 -17.14
N ARG A 250 -11.07 13.27 -16.35
CA ARG A 250 -10.77 11.84 -16.47
C ARG A 250 -11.93 10.95 -15.99
N ALA A 251 -13.14 11.20 -16.48
CA ALA A 251 -14.35 10.50 -16.01
C ALA A 251 -14.36 8.97 -16.21
N SER A 252 -13.44 8.43 -17.04
CA SER A 252 -13.25 7.00 -17.25
C SER A 252 -12.38 6.32 -16.19
N GLU A 253 -11.69 7.08 -15.33
CA GLU A 253 -10.91 6.54 -14.22
C GLU A 253 -11.84 6.19 -13.04
N PRO A 254 -11.65 5.03 -12.38
CA PRO A 254 -12.38 4.71 -11.15
C PRO A 254 -11.90 5.55 -9.97
N THR A 255 -12.75 5.73 -8.97
CA THR A 255 -12.35 6.31 -7.68
C THR A 255 -11.59 5.29 -6.81
N LEU A 256 -10.88 5.77 -5.79
CA LEU A 256 -10.18 4.89 -4.85
C LEU A 256 -11.14 3.95 -4.09
N ALA A 257 -12.30 4.45 -3.69
CA ALA A 257 -13.34 3.65 -3.04
C ALA A 257 -13.89 2.55 -3.98
N GLU A 258 -14.11 2.87 -5.26
CA GLU A 258 -14.56 1.89 -6.26
C GLU A 258 -13.52 0.80 -6.52
N MET A 259 -12.23 1.17 -6.63
CA MET A 259 -11.14 0.20 -6.74
C MET A 259 -11.06 -0.69 -5.49
N THR A 260 -11.17 -0.09 -4.31
CA THR A 260 -11.14 -0.79 -3.01
C THR A 260 -12.27 -1.81 -2.91
N ASN A 261 -13.52 -1.38 -3.16
CA ASN A 261 -14.68 -2.24 -3.12
C ASN A 261 -14.57 -3.39 -4.15
N LYS A 262 -14.07 -3.10 -5.36
CA LYS A 262 -13.86 -4.11 -6.40
C LYS A 262 -12.82 -5.17 -5.98
N ALA A 263 -11.70 -4.74 -5.41
CA ALA A 263 -10.67 -5.65 -4.95
C ALA A 263 -11.18 -6.52 -3.81
N ILE A 264 -11.81 -5.93 -2.78
CA ILE A 264 -12.41 -6.69 -1.67
C ILE A 264 -13.39 -7.75 -2.21
N ASN A 265 -14.30 -7.38 -3.12
CA ASN A 265 -15.28 -8.31 -3.68
C ASN A 265 -14.67 -9.42 -4.55
N THR A 266 -13.47 -9.21 -5.08
CA THR A 266 -12.74 -10.20 -5.88
C THR A 266 -11.95 -11.14 -4.96
N LEU A 267 -11.18 -10.57 -4.03
CA LEU A 267 -10.26 -11.28 -3.14
C LEU A 267 -10.96 -12.07 -2.04
N LYS A 268 -12.11 -11.58 -1.52
CA LYS A 268 -12.88 -12.28 -0.46
C LYS A 268 -13.44 -13.65 -0.88
N LYS A 269 -13.31 -14.02 -2.16
CA LYS A 269 -13.69 -15.33 -2.69
C LYS A 269 -12.67 -16.42 -2.34
N ASP A 270 -11.46 -16.03 -1.93
CA ASP A 270 -10.43 -16.96 -1.49
C ASP A 270 -10.75 -17.49 -0.09
N GLU A 271 -10.78 -18.82 0.05
CA GLU A 271 -11.14 -19.50 1.30
C GLU A 271 -10.05 -19.37 2.37
N ASP A 272 -8.81 -19.09 1.99
CA ASP A 272 -7.71 -18.84 2.92
C ASP A 272 -7.73 -17.38 3.43
N GLY A 273 -8.50 -16.49 2.80
CA GLY A 273 -8.58 -15.05 3.07
C GLY A 273 -7.64 -14.23 2.18
N PHE A 274 -7.44 -12.95 2.52
CA PHE A 274 -6.63 -12.06 1.66
C PHE A 274 -5.81 -11.00 2.40
N PHE A 275 -4.77 -10.52 1.73
CA PHE A 275 -4.09 -9.25 2.03
C PHE A 275 -4.43 -8.22 0.94
N LEU A 276 -4.82 -7.02 1.32
CA LEU A 276 -5.07 -5.91 0.41
C LEU A 276 -4.33 -4.66 0.90
N PHE A 277 -3.46 -4.11 0.04
CA PHE A 277 -2.89 -2.79 0.22
C PHE A 277 -3.63 -1.75 -0.64
N VAL A 278 -3.92 -0.59 -0.05
CA VAL A 278 -4.63 0.52 -0.70
C VAL A 278 -3.92 1.85 -0.42
N GLU A 279 -3.61 2.60 -1.47
CA GLU A 279 -2.96 3.91 -1.31
C GLU A 279 -3.78 5.06 -1.91
N GLY A 280 -4.02 6.08 -1.08
CA GLY A 280 -4.39 7.43 -1.52
C GLY A 280 -3.13 8.28 -1.68
N SER A 281 -2.56 8.25 -2.88
CA SER A 281 -1.18 8.68 -3.16
C SER A 281 -1.02 10.19 -3.30
N LYS A 282 -2.02 10.89 -3.85
CA LYS A 282 -1.82 12.30 -4.27
C LYS A 282 -2.02 13.32 -3.16
N VAL A 283 -2.36 12.90 -1.94
CA VAL A 283 -2.37 13.81 -0.77
C VAL A 283 -0.98 14.42 -0.59
N ASP A 284 0.07 13.60 -0.68
CA ASP A 284 1.47 14.00 -0.66
C ASP A 284 1.84 15.00 -1.76
N TRP A 285 1.43 14.73 -3.00
CA TRP A 285 1.74 15.59 -4.14
C TRP A 285 1.09 16.97 -4.01
N ALA A 286 -0.16 17.01 -3.53
CA ALA A 286 -0.83 18.26 -3.22
C ALA A 286 -0.17 18.97 -2.03
N ALA A 287 0.31 18.23 -1.03
CA ALA A 287 1.03 18.79 0.11
C ALA A 287 2.38 19.40 -0.30
N HIS A 288 3.16 18.74 -1.16
CA HIS A 288 4.37 19.30 -1.77
C HIS A 288 4.09 20.61 -2.53
N ALA A 289 2.95 20.66 -3.24
CA ALA A 289 2.50 21.86 -3.93
C ALA A 289 1.87 22.92 -3.00
N ASN A 290 1.66 22.61 -1.72
CA ASN A 290 0.86 23.41 -0.77
C ASN A 290 -0.57 23.70 -1.26
N ASP A 291 -1.12 22.83 -2.10
CA ASP A 291 -2.48 22.93 -2.61
C ASP A 291 -3.48 22.42 -1.56
N THR A 292 -4.07 23.34 -0.81
CA THR A 292 -5.06 23.01 0.23
C THR A 292 -6.26 22.24 -0.32
N ILE A 293 -6.68 22.54 -1.55
CA ILE A 293 -7.85 21.90 -2.16
C ILE A 293 -7.51 20.49 -2.64
N GLY A 294 -6.33 20.30 -3.23
CA GLY A 294 -5.81 18.97 -3.59
C GLY A 294 -5.65 18.07 -2.37
N ILE A 295 -5.10 18.59 -1.27
CA ILE A 295 -4.95 17.85 0.00
C ILE A 295 -6.33 17.41 0.51
N ILE A 296 -7.28 18.34 0.63
CA ILE A 296 -8.62 18.03 1.14
C ILE A 296 -9.36 17.03 0.23
N SER A 297 -9.31 17.25 -1.08
CA SER A 297 -9.92 16.38 -2.10
C SER A 297 -9.54 14.91 -1.87
N ASP A 298 -8.24 14.64 -1.79
CA ASP A 298 -7.77 13.26 -1.80
C ASP A 298 -7.75 12.64 -0.39
N ILE A 299 -7.72 13.44 0.68
CA ILE A 299 -8.05 12.96 2.04
C ILE A 299 -9.50 12.46 2.10
N LEU A 300 -10.44 13.17 1.47
CA LEU A 300 -11.84 12.74 1.45
C LEU A 300 -12.04 11.48 0.58
N SER A 301 -11.35 11.39 -0.57
CA SER A 301 -11.33 10.17 -1.39
C SER A 301 -10.75 8.97 -0.63
N PHE A 302 -9.70 9.19 0.16
CA PHE A 302 -9.14 8.17 1.05
C PHE A 302 -10.11 7.77 2.18
N ASP A 303 -10.80 8.73 2.78
CA ASP A 303 -11.83 8.45 3.81
C ASP A 303 -12.95 7.55 3.27
N ASP A 304 -13.39 7.76 2.03
CA ASP A 304 -14.39 6.90 1.38
C ASP A 304 -13.86 5.47 1.16
N ALA A 305 -12.57 5.31 0.82
CA ALA A 305 -11.95 3.98 0.73
C ALA A 305 -11.81 3.29 2.09
N VAL A 306 -11.46 4.03 3.14
CA VAL A 306 -11.46 3.52 4.53
C VAL A 306 -12.87 3.07 4.93
N LYS A 307 -13.90 3.82 4.56
CA LYS A 307 -15.30 3.46 4.81
C LYS A 307 -15.66 2.10 4.18
N GLU A 308 -15.27 1.86 2.94
CA GLU A 308 -15.48 0.56 2.28
C GLU A 308 -14.79 -0.59 3.04
N ALA A 309 -13.53 -0.39 3.43
CA ALA A 309 -12.76 -1.38 4.17
C ALA A 309 -13.37 -1.68 5.57
N VAL A 310 -13.77 -0.64 6.30
CA VAL A 310 -14.37 -0.76 7.64
C VAL A 310 -15.75 -1.41 7.57
N ASN A 311 -16.57 -1.07 6.57
CA ASN A 311 -17.87 -1.70 6.39
C ASN A 311 -17.72 -3.20 6.14
N PHE A 312 -16.83 -3.59 5.23
CA PHE A 312 -16.51 -5.00 5.00
C PHE A 312 -16.02 -5.67 6.29
N ALA A 313 -15.09 -5.04 7.01
CA ALA A 313 -14.53 -5.63 8.23
C ALA A 313 -15.55 -5.78 9.36
N LYS A 314 -16.55 -4.89 9.46
CA LYS A 314 -17.67 -5.01 10.40
C LYS A 314 -18.57 -6.19 10.04
N GLU A 315 -18.86 -6.40 8.76
CA GLU A 315 -19.67 -7.51 8.28
C GLU A 315 -18.94 -8.86 8.40
N ASP A 316 -17.65 -8.86 8.09
CA ASP A 316 -16.81 -10.05 8.16
C ASP A 316 -16.44 -10.39 9.62
N GLY A 317 -16.08 -9.44 10.47
CA GLY A 317 -15.75 -9.70 11.87
C GLY A 317 -14.43 -10.47 12.10
N ASN A 318 -13.71 -10.91 11.05
CA ASN A 318 -12.36 -11.48 11.13
C ASN A 318 -11.38 -10.81 10.17
N THR A 319 -11.54 -9.50 10.03
CA THR A 319 -10.71 -8.65 9.18
C THR A 319 -10.03 -7.57 10.02
N LEU A 320 -8.71 -7.47 9.91
CA LEU A 320 -7.91 -6.37 10.47
C LEU A 320 -7.81 -5.25 9.43
N VAL A 321 -8.25 -4.05 9.81
CA VAL A 321 -8.10 -2.82 9.01
C VAL A 321 -7.12 -1.91 9.73
N ILE A 322 -6.13 -1.43 9.00
CA ILE A 322 -5.16 -0.44 9.46
C ILE A 322 -5.17 0.68 8.43
N ALA A 323 -5.35 1.93 8.87
CA ALA A 323 -5.13 3.10 8.05
C ALA A 323 -4.12 4.02 8.74
N VAL A 324 -3.17 4.53 7.97
CA VAL A 324 -2.13 5.47 8.43
C VAL A 324 -1.75 6.39 7.28
N THR A 325 -0.88 7.35 7.58
CA THR A 325 -0.03 8.01 6.59
C THR A 325 1.40 7.53 6.82
N ASP A 326 2.21 7.51 5.77
CA ASP A 326 3.60 7.08 5.82
C ASP A 326 4.52 8.16 6.43
N HIS A 327 4.18 9.45 6.25
CA HIS A 327 4.83 10.59 6.90
C HIS A 327 3.94 11.86 6.91
N GLY A 328 4.35 12.86 7.70
CA GLY A 328 3.81 14.21 7.57
C GLY A 328 4.34 14.92 6.32
N ASN A 329 3.60 15.91 5.80
CA ASN A 329 4.07 16.78 4.72
C ASN A 329 3.53 18.22 4.90
N SER A 330 4.27 19.20 4.38
CA SER A 330 3.96 20.63 4.25
C SER A 330 3.98 21.45 5.55
N GLY A 331 3.81 20.78 6.69
CA GLY A 331 3.59 21.44 7.98
C GLY A 331 2.36 22.34 7.94
N ILE A 332 1.29 21.86 7.29
CA ILE A 332 0.03 22.58 7.17
C ILE A 332 -0.57 22.89 8.55
N THR A 333 -1.13 24.08 8.68
CA THR A 333 -1.75 24.57 9.92
C THR A 333 -3.06 25.30 9.61
N MET A 334 -4.06 25.09 10.46
CA MET A 334 -5.24 25.96 10.53
C MET A 334 -4.90 27.16 11.39
N GLY A 335 -4.71 28.31 10.75
CA GLY A 335 -4.09 29.49 11.36
C GLY A 335 -2.71 29.74 10.77
N ASN A 336 -2.39 31.01 10.56
CA ASN A 336 -1.10 31.47 10.07
C ASN A 336 -0.74 32.82 10.72
N ALA A 337 0.33 33.47 10.24
CA ALA A 337 0.79 34.75 10.77
C ALA A 337 -0.32 35.84 10.80
N ASN A 338 -1.29 35.80 9.88
CA ASN A 338 -2.40 36.76 9.84
C ASN A 338 -3.36 36.62 11.04
N THR A 339 -3.37 35.44 11.66
CA THR A 339 -4.27 35.10 12.78
C THR A 339 -3.63 35.32 14.16
N THR A 340 -2.36 35.74 14.22
CA THR A 340 -1.56 35.85 15.46
C THR A 340 -2.29 36.55 16.61
N ASN A 341 -3.01 37.64 16.32
CA ASN A 341 -3.71 38.45 17.32
C ASN A 341 -5.23 38.23 17.37
N THR A 342 -5.78 37.35 16.53
CA THR A 342 -7.22 37.25 16.29
C THR A 342 -7.77 35.81 16.29
N TYR A 343 -6.90 34.78 16.38
CA TYR A 343 -7.24 33.37 16.21
C TYR A 343 -8.48 32.89 16.99
N SER A 344 -8.70 33.38 18.21
CA SER A 344 -9.82 32.95 19.06
C SER A 344 -11.18 33.55 18.67
N SER A 345 -11.20 34.53 17.76
CA SER A 345 -12.39 35.28 17.33
C SER A 345 -12.71 35.14 15.84
N ILE A 346 -11.84 34.47 15.09
CA ILE A 346 -12.06 34.20 13.67
C ILE A 346 -13.11 33.08 13.55
N PRO A 347 -14.24 33.32 12.85
CA PRO A 347 -15.24 32.27 12.66
C PRO A 347 -14.71 31.17 11.73
N VAL A 348 -15.22 29.94 11.89
CA VAL A 348 -14.87 28.79 11.04
C VAL A 348 -15.04 29.11 9.54
N SER A 349 -16.07 29.87 9.18
CA SER A 349 -16.33 30.31 7.81
C SER A 349 -15.16 31.08 7.17
N ALA A 350 -14.36 31.80 7.95
CA ALA A 350 -13.19 32.51 7.41
C ALA A 350 -12.05 31.57 7.00
N TYR A 351 -12.05 30.32 7.47
CA TYR A 351 -11.14 29.28 7.00
C TYR A 351 -11.74 28.49 5.84
N ILE A 352 -13.03 28.19 5.91
CA ILE A 352 -13.68 27.20 5.03
C ILE A 352 -14.32 27.82 3.79
N ASP A 353 -15.00 28.97 3.90
CA ASP A 353 -15.72 29.58 2.77
C ASP A 353 -14.80 29.89 1.58
N PRO A 354 -13.55 30.39 1.76
CA PRO A 354 -12.65 30.59 0.64
C PRO A 354 -12.32 29.28 -0.09
N LEU A 355 -12.14 28.19 0.65
CA LEU A 355 -11.82 26.87 0.10
C LEU A 355 -13.01 26.28 -0.65
N LYS A 356 -14.24 26.47 -0.14
CA LYS A 356 -15.49 25.97 -0.76
C LYS A 356 -15.81 26.60 -2.11
N LYS A 357 -15.15 27.70 -2.49
CA LYS A 357 -15.28 28.30 -3.82
C LYS A 357 -14.55 27.52 -4.90
N ALA A 358 -13.56 26.71 -4.55
CA ALA A 358 -12.82 25.93 -5.52
C ALA A 358 -13.70 24.78 -6.07
N SER A 359 -13.58 24.54 -7.36
CA SER A 359 -14.27 23.46 -8.08
C SER A 359 -13.31 22.52 -8.82
N MET A 360 -12.01 22.77 -8.66
CA MET A 360 -10.87 22.01 -9.16
C MET A 360 -9.68 22.23 -8.22
N THR A 361 -8.73 21.29 -8.22
CA THR A 361 -7.41 21.49 -7.60
C THR A 361 -6.59 22.50 -8.39
N VAL A 362 -5.40 22.88 -7.92
CA VAL A 362 -4.53 23.79 -8.68
C VAL A 362 -4.06 23.13 -9.98
N GLU A 363 -3.77 21.82 -9.95
CA GLU A 363 -3.42 21.03 -11.13
C GLU A 363 -4.56 21.04 -12.14
N GLY A 364 -5.77 20.71 -11.69
CA GLY A 364 -6.95 20.68 -12.54
C GLY A 364 -7.30 22.04 -13.13
N ALA A 365 -7.23 23.11 -12.33
CA ALA A 365 -7.47 24.47 -12.82
C ALA A 365 -6.43 24.88 -13.87
N LEU A 366 -5.15 24.64 -13.61
CA LEU A 366 -4.06 24.98 -14.54
C LEU A 366 -4.12 24.16 -15.83
N SER A 367 -4.65 22.93 -15.79
CA SER A 367 -4.86 22.13 -16.99
C SER A 367 -5.85 22.76 -17.98
N GLN A 368 -6.66 23.73 -17.54
CA GLN A 368 -7.59 24.49 -18.37
C GLN A 368 -6.98 25.78 -18.93
N LEU A 369 -5.75 26.13 -18.54
CA LEU A 369 -5.11 27.36 -18.95
C LEU A 369 -4.70 27.31 -20.42
N LYS A 370 -5.17 28.29 -21.20
CA LYS A 370 -4.73 28.48 -22.58
C LYS A 370 -3.27 28.91 -22.62
N GLU A 371 -2.57 28.54 -23.69
CA GLU A 371 -1.16 28.91 -23.89
C GLU A 371 -0.94 30.43 -23.82
N ASP A 372 -1.87 31.22 -24.36
CA ASP A 372 -1.84 32.69 -24.34
C ASP A 372 -2.29 33.31 -23.00
N ARG A 373 -2.72 32.48 -22.04
CA ARG A 373 -3.26 32.84 -20.72
C ARG A 373 -4.46 33.80 -20.78
N SER A 374 -5.16 33.89 -21.91
CA SER A 374 -6.31 34.79 -22.09
C SER A 374 -7.45 34.49 -21.12
N ASN A 375 -7.58 33.24 -20.67
CA ASN A 375 -8.56 32.76 -19.70
C ASN A 375 -8.04 32.69 -18.25
N LEU A 376 -6.94 33.37 -17.91
CA LEU A 376 -6.33 33.32 -16.57
C LEU A 376 -7.32 33.57 -15.42
N LYS A 377 -8.27 34.51 -15.59
CA LYS A 377 -9.28 34.80 -14.55
C LYS A 377 -10.25 33.64 -14.35
N GLU A 378 -10.65 32.97 -15.42
CA GLU A 378 -11.53 31.81 -15.37
C GLU A 378 -10.82 30.66 -14.67
N VAL A 379 -9.57 30.40 -15.03
CA VAL A 379 -8.70 29.41 -14.38
C VAL A 379 -8.52 29.70 -12.89
N ALA A 380 -8.23 30.95 -12.53
CA ALA A 380 -8.12 31.33 -11.12
C ALA A 380 -9.42 31.10 -10.35
N ALA A 381 -10.57 31.42 -10.96
CA ALA A 381 -11.88 31.17 -10.38
C ALA A 381 -12.19 29.68 -10.18
N LEU A 382 -11.75 28.79 -11.09
CA LEU A 382 -11.89 27.34 -10.90
C LEU A 382 -11.22 26.84 -9.62
N TYR A 383 -10.11 27.48 -9.21
CA TYR A 383 -9.39 27.22 -7.97
C TYR A 383 -9.89 28.07 -6.77
N GLY A 384 -11.05 28.72 -6.88
CA GLY A 384 -11.63 29.53 -5.79
C GLY A 384 -11.12 30.97 -5.68
N LEU A 385 -10.34 31.44 -6.67
CA LEU A 385 -9.88 32.83 -6.76
C LEU A 385 -10.78 33.66 -7.71
N ASP A 386 -12.07 33.69 -7.44
CA ASP A 386 -13.13 34.34 -8.25
C ASP A 386 -13.09 35.89 -8.20
N GLN A 387 -12.69 36.47 -7.08
CA GLN A 387 -12.63 37.92 -6.84
C GLN A 387 -11.19 38.43 -6.74
N LEU A 388 -10.45 38.45 -7.84
CA LEU A 388 -9.08 38.97 -7.88
C LEU A 388 -9.06 40.51 -7.86
N THR A 389 -8.33 41.08 -6.91
CA THR A 389 -7.96 42.50 -6.93
C THR A 389 -7.03 42.80 -8.12
N LYS A 390 -6.90 44.10 -8.48
CA LYS A 390 -5.96 44.53 -9.54
C LYS A 390 -4.52 44.10 -9.24
N THR A 391 -4.13 44.11 -7.97
CA THR A 391 -2.79 43.70 -7.52
C THR A 391 -2.60 42.20 -7.65
N GLU A 392 -3.54 41.38 -7.18
CA GLU A 392 -3.48 39.92 -7.33
C GLU A 392 -3.46 39.51 -8.80
N LEU A 393 -4.32 40.10 -9.64
CA LEU A 393 -4.35 39.81 -11.07
C LEU A 393 -3.01 40.16 -11.75
N THR A 394 -2.43 41.32 -11.41
CA THR A 394 -1.12 41.71 -11.93
C THR A 394 -0.04 40.71 -11.49
N LYS A 395 -0.06 40.29 -10.21
CA LYS A 395 0.86 39.30 -9.68
C LYS A 395 0.76 37.96 -10.41
N LEU A 396 -0.46 37.45 -10.64
CA LEU A 396 -0.67 36.22 -11.41
C LEU A 396 -0.16 36.33 -12.86
N LYS A 397 -0.44 37.46 -13.53
CA LYS A 397 0.00 37.68 -14.92
C LYS A 397 1.51 37.69 -15.07
N LEU A 398 2.23 38.24 -14.10
CA LEU A 398 3.69 38.34 -14.12
C LEU A 398 4.40 37.11 -13.54
N SER A 399 3.65 36.17 -12.95
CA SER A 399 4.25 35.00 -12.30
C SER A 399 4.87 34.02 -13.32
N LYS A 400 6.08 33.56 -13.00
CA LYS A 400 6.74 32.43 -13.67
C LYS A 400 6.14 31.11 -13.23
N ASP A 401 5.81 31.00 -11.95
CA ASP A 401 5.15 29.83 -11.36
C ASP A 401 3.74 30.24 -10.92
N LEU A 402 2.78 30.03 -11.83
CA LEU A 402 1.41 30.44 -11.60
C LEU A 402 0.76 29.61 -10.49
N GLY A 403 1.05 28.31 -10.43
CA GLY A 403 0.50 27.40 -9.41
C GLY A 403 0.91 27.82 -8.01
N SER A 404 2.21 28.02 -7.78
CA SER A 404 2.73 28.47 -6.48
C SER A 404 2.11 29.78 -6.02
N GLU A 405 1.83 30.72 -6.93
CA GLU A 405 1.15 31.97 -6.57
C GLU A 405 -0.33 31.77 -6.25
N MET A 406 -1.04 30.92 -7.01
CA MET A 406 -2.44 30.61 -6.76
C MET A 406 -2.65 29.93 -5.40
N VAL A 407 -1.86 28.89 -5.08
CA VAL A 407 -1.97 28.20 -3.78
C VAL A 407 -1.67 29.12 -2.61
N LYS A 408 -0.65 30.01 -2.72
CA LYS A 408 -0.35 31.02 -1.70
C LYS A 408 -1.48 32.01 -1.52
N MET A 409 -2.11 32.46 -2.59
CA MET A 409 -3.25 33.38 -2.51
C MET A 409 -4.44 32.74 -1.81
N LEU A 410 -4.80 31.51 -2.18
CA LEU A 410 -5.92 30.81 -1.57
C LEU A 410 -5.65 30.50 -0.10
N ALA A 411 -4.46 29.99 0.23
CA ALA A 411 -4.07 29.71 1.61
C ALA A 411 -4.14 30.97 2.49
N ASN A 412 -3.68 32.12 1.99
CA ASN A 412 -3.80 33.39 2.71
C ASN A 412 -5.26 33.82 2.91
N ARG A 413 -6.12 33.67 1.89
CA ARG A 413 -7.56 33.98 2.01
C ARG A 413 -8.26 33.08 3.03
N ALA A 414 -7.82 31.83 3.14
CA ALA A 414 -8.34 30.81 4.05
C ALA A 414 -7.62 30.76 5.40
N ASN A 415 -6.68 31.67 5.69
CA ASN A 415 -5.88 31.66 6.93
C ASN A 415 -5.15 30.32 7.20
N ILE A 416 -4.72 29.63 6.13
CA ILE A 416 -3.95 28.39 6.20
C ILE A 416 -2.46 28.72 6.13
N GLY A 417 -1.66 28.06 6.97
CA GLY A 417 -0.21 28.19 7.02
C GLY A 417 0.49 26.92 6.54
N TYR A 418 1.68 27.09 5.97
CA TYR A 418 2.60 26.02 5.58
C TYR A 418 4.01 26.38 6.01
N THR A 419 4.80 25.42 6.45
CA THR A 419 6.19 25.64 6.87
C THR A 419 7.21 25.18 5.83
N THR A 420 6.82 24.26 4.96
CA THR A 420 7.67 23.66 3.94
C THR A 420 6.82 23.20 2.74
N GLY A 421 7.44 22.80 1.64
CA GLY A 421 6.80 22.02 0.58
C GLY A 421 7.38 20.61 0.53
N GLY A 422 7.78 20.08 1.68
CA GLY A 422 8.40 18.76 1.83
C GLY A 422 7.90 18.04 3.07
N HIS A 423 8.43 16.85 3.30
CA HIS A 423 7.99 15.99 4.40
C HIS A 423 8.30 16.61 5.78
N THR A 424 7.54 16.21 6.79
CA THR A 424 7.68 16.63 8.18
C THR A 424 7.74 15.42 9.11
N GLY A 425 8.38 15.58 10.27
CA GLY A 425 8.78 14.49 11.16
C GLY A 425 7.89 14.31 12.40
N GLU A 426 6.64 14.75 12.36
CA GLU A 426 5.69 14.50 13.45
C GLU A 426 5.26 13.04 13.52
N ASP A 427 4.82 12.63 14.72
CA ASP A 427 4.03 11.41 14.87
C ASP A 427 2.67 11.61 14.19
N VAL A 428 2.20 10.59 13.50
CA VAL A 428 0.97 10.66 12.69
C VAL A 428 -0.13 9.81 13.30
N PHE A 429 -1.40 10.08 12.97
CA PHE A 429 -2.51 9.29 13.50
C PHE A 429 -2.46 7.82 13.06
N LEU A 430 -2.77 6.95 14.02
CA LEU A 430 -3.00 5.52 13.80
C LEU A 430 -4.49 5.24 13.85
N TYR A 431 -5.00 4.63 12.79
CA TYR A 431 -6.38 4.16 12.69
C TYR A 431 -6.38 2.64 12.58
N SER A 432 -7.07 1.93 13.47
CA SER A 432 -7.07 0.46 13.47
C SER A 432 -8.39 -0.13 13.98
N PHE A 433 -8.88 -1.14 13.27
CA PHE A 433 -10.13 -1.84 13.54
C PHE A 433 -9.99 -3.35 13.33
N GLY A 434 -10.82 -4.12 14.04
CA GLY A 434 -10.89 -5.57 13.91
C GLY A 434 -10.05 -6.33 14.93
N PRO A 435 -9.96 -7.66 14.79
CA PRO A 435 -9.14 -8.50 15.65
C PRO A 435 -7.66 -8.09 15.54
N SER A 436 -6.95 -8.06 16.66
CA SER A 436 -5.53 -7.63 16.74
C SER A 436 -5.27 -6.16 16.39
N LYS A 437 -6.28 -5.28 16.47
CA LYS A 437 -6.08 -3.84 16.26
C LYS A 437 -4.99 -3.26 17.17
N LEU A 438 -4.19 -2.35 16.62
CA LEU A 438 -3.17 -1.62 17.37
C LEU A 438 -3.76 -0.40 18.07
N THR A 439 -3.22 -0.06 19.24
CA THR A 439 -3.63 1.12 20.03
C THR A 439 -2.41 1.76 20.71
N GLY A 440 -2.46 3.08 20.94
CA GLY A 440 -1.37 3.82 21.59
C GLY A 440 -0.33 4.35 20.61
N LEU A 441 0.87 4.65 21.09
CA LEU A 441 1.99 5.09 20.26
C LEU A 441 2.82 3.89 19.82
N VAL A 442 2.92 3.66 18.52
CA VAL A 442 3.61 2.50 17.92
C VAL A 442 4.70 2.94 16.94
N GLU A 443 5.62 2.03 16.63
CA GLU A 443 6.52 2.19 15.49
C GLU A 443 5.84 1.75 14.19
N ASN A 444 6.16 2.38 13.06
CA ASN A 444 5.67 1.92 11.76
C ASN A 444 6.06 0.45 11.44
N THR A 445 7.15 -0.06 12.02
CA THR A 445 7.55 -1.47 11.91
C THR A 445 6.62 -2.42 12.66
N ASP A 446 5.94 -1.97 13.72
CA ASP A 446 5.04 -2.82 14.52
C ASP A 446 3.81 -3.26 13.71
N LEU A 447 3.39 -2.45 12.73
CA LEU A 447 2.27 -2.74 11.86
C LEU A 447 2.55 -3.98 11.00
N ALA A 448 3.73 -4.07 10.38
CA ALA A 448 4.13 -5.23 9.58
C ALA A 448 4.11 -6.52 10.40
N HIS A 449 4.69 -6.49 11.60
CA HIS A 449 4.71 -7.65 12.50
C HIS A 449 3.31 -8.04 12.98
N THR A 450 2.45 -7.06 13.27
CA THR A 450 1.06 -7.32 13.68
C THR A 450 0.26 -7.96 12.56
N MET A 451 0.38 -7.44 11.32
CA MET A 451 -0.26 -8.02 10.14
C MET A 451 0.23 -9.45 9.91
N ALA A 452 1.54 -9.68 9.91
CA ALA A 452 2.14 -11.01 9.72
C ALA A 452 1.66 -12.02 10.77
N GLN A 453 1.68 -11.63 12.05
CA GLN A 453 1.22 -12.47 13.15
C GLN A 453 -0.27 -12.80 13.01
N PHE A 454 -1.10 -11.81 12.68
CA PHE A 454 -2.54 -12.03 12.47
C PHE A 454 -2.81 -12.98 11.29
N MET A 455 -1.98 -12.92 10.25
CA MET A 455 -2.06 -13.80 9.08
C MET A 455 -1.34 -15.14 9.26
N GLY A 456 -0.73 -15.39 10.42
CA GLY A 456 -0.14 -16.69 10.79
C GLY A 456 1.25 -16.96 10.23
N PHE A 457 2.08 -15.93 10.03
CA PHE A 457 3.49 -16.06 9.65
C PHE A 457 4.41 -15.10 10.41
N ASP A 458 5.72 -15.36 10.34
CA ASP A 458 6.77 -14.52 10.89
C ASP A 458 7.67 -14.00 9.75
N LEU A 459 7.88 -12.68 9.70
CA LEU A 459 8.61 -12.01 8.62
C LEU A 459 10.10 -12.35 8.60
N ASN A 460 10.71 -12.59 9.77
CA ASN A 460 12.14 -12.94 9.85
C ASN A 460 12.38 -14.36 9.29
N THR A 461 11.56 -15.31 9.70
CA THR A 461 11.58 -16.68 9.18
C THR A 461 11.33 -16.69 7.68
N LEU A 462 10.31 -15.96 7.23
CA LEU A 462 9.98 -15.83 5.82
C LEU A 462 11.12 -15.22 5.00
N THR A 463 11.75 -14.16 5.49
CA THR A 463 12.93 -13.53 4.85
C THR A 463 14.05 -14.55 4.61
N ASN A 464 14.33 -15.40 5.60
CA ASN A 464 15.37 -16.43 5.49
C ASN A 464 14.96 -17.60 4.57
N ASP A 465 13.68 -17.74 4.25
CA ASP A 465 13.17 -18.73 3.30
C ASP A 465 13.12 -18.18 1.87
N LEU A 466 12.79 -16.90 1.70
CA LEU A 466 12.63 -16.25 0.39
C LEU A 466 13.93 -15.70 -0.18
N TYR A 467 14.84 -15.21 0.66
CA TYR A 467 16.07 -14.55 0.21
C TYR A 467 17.32 -15.21 0.77
N VAL A 468 17.63 -16.37 0.20
CA VAL A 468 18.88 -17.07 0.47
C VAL A 468 19.96 -16.59 -0.51
N PRO A 469 21.15 -16.18 -0.03
CA PRO A 469 22.28 -15.83 -0.90
C PRO A 469 22.65 -17.00 -1.84
N ALA A 470 22.41 -16.82 -3.14
CA ALA A 470 22.51 -17.87 -4.14
C ALA A 470 23.95 -18.35 -4.30
N THR A 471 24.93 -17.43 -4.34
CA THR A 471 26.35 -17.77 -4.54
C THR A 471 26.83 -18.79 -3.51
N LYS A 472 26.60 -18.51 -2.22
CA LYS A 472 26.99 -19.43 -1.14
C LYS A 472 26.20 -20.73 -1.21
N ALA A 473 24.88 -20.67 -1.34
CA ALA A 473 24.01 -21.85 -1.30
C ALA A 473 24.28 -22.85 -2.44
N PHE A 474 24.53 -22.36 -3.66
CA PHE A 474 24.88 -23.21 -4.80
C PHE A 474 26.32 -23.75 -4.72
N THR A 475 27.26 -22.95 -4.22
CA THR A 475 28.66 -23.40 -4.02
C THR A 475 28.72 -24.54 -3.00
N GLU A 476 27.96 -24.46 -1.91
CA GLU A 476 27.84 -25.53 -0.91
C GLU A 476 27.23 -26.82 -1.50
N LYS A 477 26.39 -26.70 -2.54
CA LYS A 477 25.87 -27.83 -3.34
C LYS A 477 26.86 -28.35 -4.40
N GLY A 478 28.06 -27.76 -4.49
CA GLY A 478 29.12 -28.16 -5.41
C GLY A 478 28.98 -27.59 -6.84
N PHE A 479 28.23 -26.50 -7.01
CA PHE A 479 28.17 -25.76 -8.28
C PHE A 479 29.28 -24.71 -8.34
N THR A 480 29.80 -24.48 -9.55
CA THR A 480 30.54 -23.25 -9.87
C THR A 480 29.53 -22.18 -10.26
N THR A 481 29.63 -20.99 -9.68
CA THR A 481 28.65 -19.92 -9.89
C THR A 481 29.29 -18.70 -10.56
N LYS A 482 28.46 -17.93 -11.28
CA LYS A 482 28.80 -16.59 -11.78
C LYS A 482 27.53 -15.74 -11.89
N ILE A 483 27.69 -14.43 -11.80
CA ILE A 483 26.65 -13.46 -12.13
C ILE A 483 26.96 -12.90 -13.51
N ASP A 484 26.07 -13.12 -14.47
CA ASP A 484 26.18 -12.58 -15.82
C ASP A 484 25.54 -11.19 -15.86
N LEU A 485 26.36 -10.19 -16.15
CA LEU A 485 25.98 -8.77 -16.25
C LEU A 485 26.19 -8.24 -17.69
N SER A 486 26.24 -9.13 -18.68
CA SER A 486 26.37 -8.74 -20.09
C SER A 486 25.16 -7.94 -20.57
N ASP A 487 23.97 -8.29 -20.07
CA ASP A 487 22.78 -7.45 -20.06
C ASP A 487 22.65 -6.79 -18.68
N LYS A 488 22.74 -5.46 -18.63
CA LYS A 488 22.68 -4.71 -17.37
C LYS A 488 21.27 -4.56 -16.82
N GLU A 489 20.26 -4.63 -17.69
CA GLU A 489 18.86 -4.56 -17.30
C GLU A 489 18.36 -5.96 -16.89
N ASN A 490 18.96 -7.02 -17.44
CA ASN A 490 18.63 -8.42 -17.10
C ASN A 490 19.81 -9.24 -16.54
N PRO A 491 20.41 -8.85 -15.40
CA PRO A 491 21.33 -9.70 -14.67
C PRO A 491 20.81 -11.13 -14.53
N THR A 492 21.69 -12.11 -14.73
CA THR A 492 21.34 -13.53 -14.63
C THR A 492 22.36 -14.26 -13.77
N PHE A 493 21.89 -14.93 -12.72
CA PHE A 493 22.74 -15.85 -11.95
C PHE A 493 22.87 -17.18 -12.67
N ILE A 494 24.09 -17.68 -12.80
CA ILE A 494 24.40 -18.93 -13.48
C ILE A 494 25.14 -19.85 -12.52
N ALA A 495 24.65 -21.07 -12.37
CA ALA A 495 25.30 -22.14 -11.60
C ALA A 495 25.51 -23.38 -12.48
N GLN A 496 26.73 -23.91 -12.51
CA GLN A 496 27.11 -25.09 -13.30
C GLN A 496 27.64 -26.22 -12.42
N LYS A 497 27.16 -27.45 -12.62
CA LYS A 497 27.72 -28.66 -12.03
C LYS A 497 27.60 -29.82 -13.02
N ALA A 498 28.73 -30.41 -13.41
CA ALA A 498 28.79 -31.48 -14.40
C ALA A 498 28.00 -31.10 -15.69
N ASP A 499 26.97 -31.86 -16.05
CA ASP A 499 26.11 -31.64 -17.23
C ASP A 499 24.87 -30.76 -16.95
N VAL A 500 24.77 -30.18 -15.75
CA VAL A 500 23.64 -29.33 -15.34
C VAL A 500 24.07 -27.87 -15.28
N MET A 501 23.35 -27.02 -16.01
CA MET A 501 23.41 -25.57 -15.93
C MET A 501 22.08 -25.02 -15.43
N VAL A 502 22.12 -24.12 -14.46
CA VAL A 502 20.96 -23.40 -13.95
C VAL A 502 21.16 -21.92 -14.26
N LYS A 503 20.16 -21.27 -14.88
CA LYS A 503 20.13 -19.83 -15.12
C LYS A 503 18.92 -19.22 -14.43
N ILE A 504 19.14 -18.22 -13.61
CA ILE A 504 18.14 -17.57 -12.77
C ILE A 504 18.11 -16.08 -13.14
N PRO A 505 17.15 -15.64 -13.97
CA PRO A 505 17.00 -14.21 -14.28
C PRO A 505 16.53 -13.44 -13.04
N VAL A 506 17.03 -12.22 -12.89
CA VAL A 506 16.56 -11.25 -11.89
C VAL A 506 15.08 -10.90 -12.12
N ASN A 507 14.38 -10.41 -11.10
CA ASN A 507 13.01 -9.88 -11.09
C ASN A 507 11.89 -10.86 -11.48
N LYS A 508 12.23 -12.00 -12.08
CA LYS A 508 11.28 -13.03 -12.53
C LYS A 508 11.06 -14.10 -11.47
N ASN A 509 9.97 -14.83 -11.64
CA ASN A 509 9.64 -16.00 -10.82
C ASN A 509 10.06 -17.33 -11.47
N THR A 510 11.07 -17.30 -12.34
CA THR A 510 11.48 -18.44 -13.16
C THR A 510 12.93 -18.85 -12.94
N MET A 511 13.22 -20.10 -13.29
CA MET A 511 14.56 -20.68 -13.36
C MET A 511 14.64 -21.55 -14.62
N LEU A 512 15.70 -21.39 -15.41
CA LEU A 512 16.00 -22.26 -16.55
C LEU A 512 16.94 -23.36 -16.08
N TYR A 513 16.50 -24.61 -16.24
CA TYR A 513 17.29 -25.81 -16.00
C TYR A 513 17.73 -26.39 -17.34
N GLU A 514 19.03 -26.41 -17.59
CA GLU A 514 19.63 -26.85 -18.85
C GLU A 514 20.51 -28.08 -18.63
N GLN A 515 20.25 -29.13 -19.41
CA GLN A 515 21.11 -30.31 -19.48
C GLN A 515 22.04 -30.19 -20.69
N THR A 516 23.29 -29.80 -20.44
CA THR A 516 24.25 -29.37 -21.48
C THR A 516 24.63 -30.51 -22.42
N SER A 517 24.60 -31.76 -21.95
CA SER A 517 24.88 -32.95 -22.75
C SER A 517 23.83 -33.23 -23.83
N THR A 518 22.58 -32.80 -23.63
CA THR A 518 21.45 -33.04 -24.54
C THR A 518 20.89 -31.75 -25.15
N ASN A 519 21.42 -30.59 -24.75
CA ASN A 519 20.88 -29.28 -25.10
C ASN A 519 19.38 -29.11 -24.76
N THR A 520 18.92 -29.80 -23.71
CA THR A 520 17.52 -29.73 -23.24
C THR A 520 17.39 -28.60 -22.22
N VAL A 521 16.45 -27.68 -22.44
CA VAL A 521 16.13 -26.58 -21.50
C VAL A 521 14.71 -26.74 -20.97
N LYS A 522 14.54 -26.63 -19.65
CA LYS A 522 13.24 -26.65 -18.96
C LYS A 522 13.09 -25.39 -18.12
N THR A 523 11.97 -24.69 -18.29
CA THR A 523 11.62 -23.55 -17.44
C THR A 523 10.81 -24.03 -16.24
N HIS A 524 11.30 -23.73 -15.04
CA HIS A 524 10.59 -23.89 -13.78
C HIS A 524 10.03 -22.55 -13.35
N THR A 525 8.76 -22.51 -12.92
CA THR A 525 8.10 -21.31 -12.41
C THR A 525 7.77 -21.50 -10.93
N PHE A 526 7.97 -20.47 -10.13
CA PHE A 526 7.80 -20.45 -8.68
C PHE A 526 6.79 -19.37 -8.27
N ASP A 527 6.38 -19.39 -7.01
CA ASP A 527 5.55 -18.37 -6.37
C ASP A 527 6.39 -17.30 -5.64
N THR A 528 7.67 -17.18 -6.01
CA THR A 528 8.65 -16.25 -5.47
C THR A 528 9.46 -15.62 -6.60
N ILE A 529 9.88 -14.38 -6.44
CA ILE A 529 10.78 -13.69 -7.39
C ILE A 529 12.25 -13.80 -6.97
N ASN A 530 13.16 -13.67 -7.93
CA ASN A 530 14.60 -13.65 -7.68
C ASN A 530 15.11 -12.20 -7.66
N ILE A 531 15.95 -11.85 -6.68
CA ILE A 531 16.42 -10.47 -6.49
C ILE A 531 17.93 -10.39 -6.65
N TYR A 532 18.41 -9.35 -7.31
CA TYR A 532 19.82 -8.99 -7.37
C TYR A 532 20.00 -7.62 -6.74
N ASN A 533 20.80 -7.52 -5.68
CA ASN A 533 20.98 -6.25 -4.98
C ASN A 533 22.15 -5.40 -5.51
N GLY A 534 22.70 -5.75 -6.68
CA GLY A 534 23.89 -5.14 -7.24
C GLY A 534 25.21 -5.83 -6.86
N SER A 535 25.18 -6.83 -5.97
CA SER A 535 26.36 -7.61 -5.57
C SER A 535 26.11 -9.11 -5.41
N GLU A 536 24.93 -9.49 -4.91
CA GLU A 536 24.54 -10.88 -4.65
C GLU A 536 23.14 -11.14 -5.19
N PHE A 537 22.92 -12.38 -5.65
CA PHE A 537 21.60 -12.88 -6.00
C PHE A 537 20.94 -13.56 -4.80
N TYR A 538 19.66 -13.31 -4.62
CA TYR A 538 18.83 -13.92 -3.60
C TYR A 538 17.73 -14.74 -4.27
N VAL A 539 17.61 -15.99 -3.82
CA VAL A 539 16.64 -16.95 -4.32
C VAL A 539 15.96 -17.66 -3.16
N SER A 540 14.74 -18.15 -3.37
CA SER A 540 14.02 -18.87 -2.32
C SER A 540 14.57 -20.28 -2.12
N LYS A 541 14.33 -20.84 -0.92
CA LYS A 541 14.60 -22.26 -0.65
C LYS A 541 13.88 -23.19 -1.62
N LYS A 542 12.70 -22.80 -2.14
CA LYS A 542 11.98 -23.55 -3.18
C LYS A 542 12.79 -23.67 -4.46
N VAL A 543 13.40 -22.57 -4.92
CA VAL A 543 14.32 -22.57 -6.07
C VAL A 543 15.52 -23.47 -5.80
N LEU A 544 16.16 -23.34 -4.63
CA LEU A 544 17.32 -24.17 -4.26
C LEU A 544 17.01 -25.67 -4.18
N ASN A 545 15.80 -26.02 -3.73
CA ASN A 545 15.36 -27.41 -3.60
C ASN A 545 14.96 -28.04 -4.94
N ALA A 546 14.64 -27.23 -5.95
CA ALA A 546 14.39 -27.71 -7.31
C ALA A 546 15.69 -28.17 -8.00
N VAL A 547 16.86 -27.74 -7.52
CA VAL A 547 18.17 -28.10 -8.07
C VAL A 547 18.82 -29.19 -7.21
N LYS A 548 19.07 -30.35 -7.83
CA LYS A 548 19.62 -31.56 -7.20
C LYS A 548 21.15 -31.61 -7.23
#